data_AF-A0A1E7IE82-F1
#
_entry.id   AF-A0A1E7IE82-F1
#
_cell.length_a   1.000
_cell.length_b   1.000
_cell.length_c   1.000
_cell.angle_alpha   90.00
_cell.angle_beta   90.00
_cell.angle_gamma   90.00
#
_symmetry.space_group_name_H-M   'P 1'
#
loop_
_entity.id
_entity.type
_entity.pdbx_description
1 polymer ?
#
loop_
_entity_poly.entity_id
_entity_poly.type
_entity_poly.pdbx_seq_one_letter_code
_entity_poly.pdbx_strand_id
1 'polypeptide(L)'
;MSVIVLIPAAGLGRRMGGTVSKQYLSLDGRPILAHTIALFDSHPRVDHIYIIAPENQREFCQRDCIEPYNFKKVRDIIIGGAQRQDSVRNGIVACGGS
;
A
#
# COMPACT_ATOMS: atom_id res chain seq x y z
N MET A 1 3.35 15.40 17.45
CA MET A 1 3.75 15.36 16.02
C MET A 1 3.22 14.05 15.46
N SER A 2 2.42 14.09 14.40
CA SER A 2 1.84 12.90 13.76
C SER A 2 2.76 12.39 12.65
N VAL A 3 2.93 11.07 12.54
CA VAL A 3 3.72 10.42 11.50
C VAL A 3 2.83 9.53 10.64
N ILE A 4 2.83 9.85 9.34
CA ILE A 4 2.04 9.14 8.33
C ILE A 4 3.00 8.38 7.40
N VAL A 5 2.65 7.14 7.08
CA VAL A 5 3.38 6.31 6.12
C VAL A 5 2.59 6.20 4.83
N LEU A 6 3.21 6.57 3.72
CA LEU A 6 2.72 6.33 2.37
C LEU A 6 3.45 5.13 1.76
N ILE A 7 2.70 4.11 1.33
CA ILE A 7 3.26 2.93 0.67
C ILE A 7 2.87 2.95 -0.81
N PRO A 8 3.74 3.44 -1.72
CA PRO A 8 3.47 3.39 -3.15
C PRO A 8 3.63 1.97 -3.70
N ALA A 9 2.50 1.29 -3.87
CA ALA A 9 2.37 -0.08 -4.38
C ALA A 9 1.63 -0.14 -5.74
N ALA A 10 1.60 0.96 -6.50
CA ALA A 10 0.97 1.04 -7.82
C ALA A 10 1.88 0.59 -8.98
N GLY A 11 3.14 0.26 -8.70
CA GLY A 11 4.11 -0.13 -9.72
C GLY A 11 3.85 -1.53 -10.29
N LEU A 12 3.78 -1.65 -11.62
CA LEU A 12 3.57 -2.94 -12.32
C LEU A 12 4.77 -3.89 -12.28
N GLY A 13 5.94 -3.46 -11.77
CA GLY A 13 7.09 -4.35 -11.61
C GLY A 13 7.64 -4.97 -12.90
N ARG A 14 7.51 -4.30 -14.06
CA ARG A 14 7.82 -4.79 -15.43
C ARG A 14 9.13 -5.58 -15.59
N ARG A 15 10.14 -5.31 -14.76
CA ARG A 15 11.43 -6.03 -14.77
C ARG A 15 11.38 -7.49 -14.24
N MET A 16 10.30 -7.94 -13.57
CA MET A 16 10.16 -9.37 -13.21
C MET A 16 9.27 -10.18 -14.15
N GLY A 17 8.76 -9.60 -15.24
CA GLY A 17 8.07 -10.36 -16.30
C GLY A 17 6.79 -11.11 -15.88
N GLY A 18 6.30 -10.93 -14.65
CA GLY A 18 5.08 -11.58 -14.15
C GLY A 18 3.80 -10.83 -14.52
N THR A 19 2.71 -11.58 -14.71
CA THR A 19 1.34 -11.06 -14.88
C THR A 19 0.77 -10.44 -13.59
N VAL A 20 1.26 -10.90 -12.43
CA VAL A 20 0.93 -10.37 -11.11
C VAL A 20 1.99 -9.37 -10.67
N SER A 21 1.55 -8.20 -10.21
CA SER A 21 2.47 -7.16 -9.73
C SER A 21 3.21 -7.65 -8.47
N LYS A 22 4.54 -7.47 -8.45
CA LYS A 22 5.47 -8.11 -7.49
C LYS A 22 5.05 -7.99 -6.02
N GLN A 23 4.46 -6.85 -5.66
CA GLN A 23 4.00 -6.50 -4.31
C GLN A 23 2.93 -7.47 -3.76
N TYR A 24 2.26 -8.21 -4.65
CA TYR A 24 1.24 -9.20 -4.29
C TYR A 24 1.73 -10.63 -4.35
N LEU A 25 2.99 -10.85 -4.74
CA LEU A 25 3.57 -12.17 -4.65
C LEU A 25 3.61 -12.61 -3.18
N SER A 26 3.30 -13.88 -2.97
CA SER A 26 3.36 -14.49 -1.66
C SER A 26 4.83 -14.77 -1.30
N LEU A 27 5.22 -14.35 -0.10
CA LEU A 27 6.47 -14.69 0.56
C LEU A 27 6.10 -15.38 1.87
N ASP A 28 6.46 -16.65 2.02
CA ASP A 28 6.09 -17.50 3.16
C ASP A 28 4.58 -17.49 3.48
N GLY A 29 3.76 -17.61 2.44
CA GLY A 29 2.30 -17.67 2.58
C GLY A 29 1.61 -16.32 2.82
N ARG A 30 2.36 -15.21 2.79
CA ARG A 30 1.83 -13.86 3.00
C ARG A 30 2.27 -12.90 1.88
N PRO A 31 1.40 -12.03 1.35
CA PRO A 31 1.81 -11.06 0.34
C PRO A 31 2.93 -10.14 0.83
N ILE A 32 3.90 -9.83 -0.04
CA ILE A 32 5.01 -8.92 0.27
C ILE A 32 4.50 -7.56 0.81
N LEU A 33 3.41 -7.05 0.25
CA LEU A 33 2.77 -5.83 0.74
C LEU A 33 2.30 -5.97 2.20
N ALA A 34 1.69 -7.09 2.55
CA ALA A 34 1.20 -7.33 3.91
C ALA A 34 2.35 -7.43 4.93
N HIS A 35 3.51 -7.98 4.55
CA HIS A 35 4.71 -7.93 5.39
C HIS A 35 5.15 -6.49 5.67
N THR A 36 5.14 -5.64 4.64
CA THR A 36 5.52 -4.22 4.77
C THR A 36 4.53 -3.47 5.66
N ILE A 37 3.23 -3.68 5.48
CA ILE A 37 2.20 -3.03 6.31
C ILE A 37 2.36 -3.44 7.77
N ALA A 38 2.62 -4.72 8.06
CA ALA A 38 2.77 -5.21 9.44
C ALA A 38 3.92 -4.55 10.20
N LEU A 39 5.03 -4.27 9.51
CA LEU A 39 6.16 -3.55 10.09
C LEU A 39 5.77 -2.14 10.55
N PHE A 40 5.02 -1.41 9.73
CA PHE A 40 4.59 -0.05 10.09
C PHE A 40 3.41 -0.05 11.06
N ASP A 41 2.49 -1.01 10.96
CA ASP A 41 1.33 -1.14 11.85
C ASP A 41 1.79 -1.35 13.30
N SER A 42 2.83 -2.17 13.51
CA SER A 42 3.42 -2.42 14.82
C SER A 42 4.36 -1.31 15.32
N HIS A 43 4.77 -0.35 14.48
CA HIS A 43 5.74 0.66 14.88
C HIS A 43 5.10 1.76 15.76
N PRO A 44 5.57 2.02 16.99
CA PRO A 44 4.89 2.91 17.93
C PRO A 44 4.83 4.37 17.48
N ARG A 45 5.74 4.80 16.59
CA ARG A 45 5.76 6.17 16.07
C ARG A 45 4.86 6.39 14.86
N VAL A 46 4.37 5.33 14.21
CA VAL A 46 3.46 5.47 13.06
C VAL A 46 2.04 5.60 13.58
N ASP A 47 1.33 6.62 13.12
CA ASP A 47 -0.06 6.86 13.45
C ASP A 47 -0.99 6.29 12.38
N HIS A 48 -0.69 6.54 11.11
CA HIS A 48 -1.54 6.20 9.97
C HIS A 48 -0.73 5.65 8.79
N ILE A 49 -1.35 4.73 8.05
CA ILE A 49 -0.79 4.09 6.86
C ILE A 49 -1.77 4.27 5.71
N TYR A 50 -1.26 4.76 4.59
CA TYR A 50 -1.99 4.89 3.33
C TYR A 50 -1.26 4.08 2.26
N ILE A 51 -2.02 3.25 1.55
CA ILE A 51 -1.48 2.38 0.51
C ILE A 51 -1.90 2.97 -0.82
N ILE A 52 -0.97 3.08 -1.78
CA ILE A 52 -1.31 3.54 -3.12
C ILE A 52 -1.28 2.34 -4.06
N ALA A 53 -2.42 1.95 -4.60
CA ALA A 53 -2.58 0.80 -5.50
C ALA A 53 -3.09 1.27 -6.87
N PRO A 54 -2.87 0.50 -7.95
CA PRO A 54 -3.49 0.82 -9.22
C PRO A 54 -4.99 0.49 -9.14
N GLU A 55 -5.80 1.24 -9.89
CA GLU A 55 -7.27 1.17 -9.84
C GLU A 55 -7.81 -0.26 -9.99
N ASN A 56 -7.31 -0.98 -10.99
CA ASN A 56 -7.71 -2.35 -11.30
C ASN A 56 -7.25 -3.40 -10.28
N GLN A 57 -6.47 -3.03 -9.26
CA GLN A 57 -6.00 -3.93 -8.22
C GLN A 57 -6.36 -3.45 -6.80
N ARG A 58 -7.16 -2.38 -6.67
CA ARG A 58 -7.59 -1.86 -5.36
C ARG A 58 -8.32 -2.92 -4.55
N GLU A 59 -9.28 -3.62 -5.17
CA GLU A 59 -10.05 -4.67 -4.50
C GLU A 59 -9.18 -5.85 -4.06
N PHE A 60 -8.26 -6.29 -4.92
CA PHE A 60 -7.29 -7.33 -4.58
C PHE A 60 -6.41 -6.90 -3.39
N CYS A 61 -5.90 -5.67 -3.41
CA CYS A 61 -5.11 -5.12 -2.30
C CYS A 61 -5.91 -5.15 -1.00
N GLN A 62 -7.19 -4.77 -1.04
CA GLN A 62 -8.04 -4.78 0.14
C GLN A 62 -8.26 -6.21 0.69
N ARG A 63 -8.74 -7.10 -0.18
CA ARG A 63 -9.16 -8.45 0.20
C ARG A 63 -8.01 -9.38 0.57
N ASP A 64 -6.89 -9.29 -0.16
CA ASP A 64 -5.80 -10.26 -0.02
C ASP A 64 -4.64 -9.72 0.84
N CYS A 65 -4.44 -8.40 0.88
CA CYS A 65 -3.30 -7.81 1.59
C CYS A 65 -3.66 -7.11 2.91
N ILE A 66 -4.93 -6.74 3.16
CA ILE A 66 -5.31 -5.94 4.34
C ILE A 66 -6.30 -6.68 5.24
N GLU A 67 -7.47 -7.04 4.72
CA GLU A 67 -8.56 -7.68 5.49
C GLU A 67 -8.12 -8.92 6.28
N PRO A 68 -7.29 -9.85 5.75
CA PRO A 68 -6.89 -11.06 6.47
C PRO A 68 -5.99 -10.80 7.68
N TYR A 69 -5.39 -9.62 7.79
CA TYR A 69 -4.35 -9.31 8.78
C TYR A 69 -4.80 -8.32 9.85
N ASN A 70 -6.03 -7.78 9.77
CA ASN A 70 -6.66 -6.94 10.80
C ASN A 70 -5.78 -5.74 11.26
N PHE A 71 -5.07 -5.11 10.32
CA PHE A 71 -4.24 -3.94 10.59
C PHE A 71 -5.04 -2.79 11.20
N LYS A 72 -4.46 -2.07 12.15
CA LYS A 72 -5.16 -1.03 12.93
C LYS A 72 -4.88 0.37 12.43
N LYS A 73 -3.76 0.57 11.74
CA LYS A 73 -3.28 1.88 11.31
C LYS A 73 -3.51 2.16 9.84
N VAL A 74 -3.95 1.17 9.07
CA VAL A 74 -4.33 1.37 7.66
C VAL A 74 -5.61 2.19 7.60
N ARG A 75 -5.54 3.35 6.93
CA ARG A 75 -6.66 4.28 6.82
C ARG A 75 -7.37 4.21 5.48
N ASP A 76 -6.63 4.09 4.39
CA ASP A 76 -7.23 4.03 3.06
C ASP A 76 -6.27 3.42 2.01
N ILE A 77 -6.86 3.01 0.89
CA ILE A 77 -6.20 2.61 -0.35
C ILE A 77 -6.48 3.67 -1.41
N ILE A 78 -5.45 4.46 -1.71
CA ILE A 78 -5.47 5.54 -2.69
C ILE A 78 -5.16 4.99 -4.08
N ILE A 79 -5.85 5.53 -5.09
CA ILE A 79 -5.54 5.19 -6.49
C ILE A 79 -4.28 5.92 -6.95
N GLY A 80 -3.34 5.15 -7.47
CA GLY A 80 -2.10 5.66 -8.07
C GLY A 80 -2.34 6.45 -9.35
N GLY A 81 -1.40 7.31 -9.70
CA GLY A 81 -1.40 8.06 -10.96
C GLY A 81 -0.60 7.37 -12.06
N ALA A 82 -0.55 8.00 -13.24
CA ALA A 82 0.14 7.48 -14.42
C ALA A 82 1.64 7.26 -14.19
N GLN A 83 2.28 8.13 -13.40
CA GLN A 83 3.67 8.01 -13.00
C GLN A 83 3.82 7.88 -11.47
N ARG A 84 5.03 7.54 -11.02
CA ARG A 84 5.32 7.35 -9.59
C ARG A 84 5.09 8.64 -8.80
N GLN A 85 5.49 9.79 -9.32
CA GLN A 85 5.31 11.07 -8.64
C GLN A 85 3.84 11.47 -8.52
N ASP A 86 3.00 11.13 -9.52
CA ASP A 86 1.55 11.37 -9.46
C ASP A 86 0.92 10.54 -8.35
N SER A 87 1.33 9.28 -8.23
CA SER A 87 0.90 8.38 -7.16
C SER A 87 1.24 8.95 -5.78
N VAL A 88 2.47 9.45 -5.61
CA VAL A 88 2.91 10.08 -4.34
C VAL A 88 2.12 11.36 -4.07
N ARG A 89 1.91 12.22 -5.09
CA ARG A 89 1.11 13.44 -4.96
C ARG A 89 -0.31 13.14 -4.50
N ASN A 90 -0.97 12.15 -5.10
CA ASN A 90 -2.31 11.73 -4.71
C ASN A 90 -2.36 11.31 -3.23
N GLY A 91 -1.38 10.51 -2.78
CA GLY A 91 -1.32 10.11 -1.39
C GLY A 91 -1.03 11.27 -0.43
N ILE A 92 -0.17 12.24 -0.80
CA ILE A 92 0.07 13.44 0.02
C ILE A 92 -1.22 14.26 0.16
N VAL A 93 -1.95 14.47 -0.94
CA VAL A 93 -3.23 15.20 -0.92
C VAL A 93 -4.24 14.48 -0.01
N ALA A 94 -4.33 13.16 -0.10
CA ALA A 94 -5.23 12.36 0.74
C ALA A 94 -4.89 12.45 2.24
N CYS A 95 -3.60 12.61 2.59
CA CYS A 95 -3.15 12.71 3.99
C CYS A 95 -3.19 14.14 4.55
N GLY A 96 -3.05 15.15 3.68
CA GLY A 96 -2.93 16.56 4.07
C GLY A 96 -4.24 17.36 4.04
N GLY A 97 -5.35 16.74 3.60
CA GLY A 97 -6.69 17.35 3.61
C GLY A 97 -7.49 17.13 4.90
N SER A 98 -6.83 16.76 6.01
CA SER A 98 -7.44 16.52 7.33
C SER A 98 -7.14 17.64 8.31
#